data_AF-A0A5R9KII8-F1
#
_entry.id   AF-A0A5R9KII8-F1
#
_cell.length_a   1.000
_cell.length_b   1.000
_cell.length_c   1.000
_cell.angle_alpha   90.00
_cell.angle_beta   90.00
_cell.angle_gamma   90.00
#
_symmetry.space_group_name_H-M   'P 1'
#
loop_
_entity.id
_entity.type
_entity.pdbx_description
1 polymer ?
#
loop_
_entity_poly.entity_id
_entity_poly.type
_entity_poly.pdbx_seq_one_letter_code
_entity_poly.pdbx_strand_id
1 'polypeptide(L)'
;MKSYSLLVLLVVCLLFKGCKKDPEVLPEMIPVGNQYIRSIQVIGAKEATLDTVNSYIQVVLPADYTENVLDLAIELEDGMKLGIPPDSALFVENHVRYNFMGIAPIVFGVSQIGNQSYEKQYTVFVRHEGKLIAKLTSPLRISADNSSFADTSDLYAFGNFHPVSGLGSIPDTPGGTKAISFELKDVATGQRAGGINYEVFPFQFEVAPVSKFLSSSKMQLTMRYGEKSFQFPDISKLEKTAPSGRVYWYNKELKNLTYSKSVTVLGGTFLPEYSYQVTLSNDRMVTPRTINAKIRSFNQLVFDIPADVPEDQYVVNVYQGSELAGISTEAISRDSMKLNVAKIWNEYSDCPFNSVIFGNVERTTLRKGQLLYAMPFPAITSSKLGSPPDPNKPLPSLQLKSGNTTILLKGKVQADPCYADASRYLYYGAYTLPADLVSGKYEARFISDKNETSLPYWSLIEIQ
;
A
#
# COMPACT_ATOMS: atom_id res chain seq x y z
N MET A 1 -55.03 -47.60 3.32
CA MET A 1 -53.88 -46.75 3.69
C MET A 1 -53.04 -46.53 2.44
N LYS A 2 -52.73 -45.36 1.89
CA LYS A 2 -53.04 -43.95 2.20
C LYS A 2 -53.12 -43.23 0.84
N SER A 3 -54.33 -42.85 0.42
CA SER A 3 -54.57 -42.00 -0.76
C SER A 3 -54.70 -40.54 -0.31
N TYR A 4 -53.67 -40.01 0.35
CA TYR A 4 -53.67 -38.65 0.93
C TYR A 4 -52.42 -37.82 0.61
N SER A 5 -51.53 -38.28 -0.27
CA SER A 5 -50.27 -37.58 -0.55
C SER A 5 -50.26 -36.71 -1.80
N LEU A 6 -51.30 -36.78 -2.66
CA LEU A 6 -51.34 -35.97 -3.89
C LEU A 6 -52.17 -34.68 -3.76
N LEU A 7 -53.06 -34.57 -2.77
CA LEU A 7 -53.93 -33.40 -2.61
C LEU A 7 -53.26 -32.26 -1.80
N VAL A 8 -52.27 -32.59 -0.96
CA VAL A 8 -51.55 -31.58 -0.15
C VAL A 8 -50.49 -30.84 -0.97
N LEU A 9 -49.94 -31.46 -2.02
CA LEU A 9 -48.95 -30.81 -2.89
C LEU A 9 -49.59 -29.78 -3.85
N LEU A 10 -50.88 -29.91 -4.16
CA LEU A 10 -51.59 -28.99 -5.07
C LEU A 10 -52.13 -27.73 -4.37
N VAL A 11 -52.33 -27.78 -3.04
CA VAL A 11 -52.83 -26.63 -2.26
C VAL A 11 -51.69 -25.67 -1.87
N VAL A 12 -50.45 -26.14 -1.74
CA VAL A 12 -49.30 -25.28 -1.42
C VAL A 12 -48.82 -24.46 -2.64
N CYS A 13 -48.99 -24.96 -3.86
CA CYS A 13 -48.65 -24.20 -5.08
C CYS A 13 -49.66 -23.09 -5.44
N LEU A 14 -50.86 -23.08 -4.84
CA LEU A 14 -51.87 -22.05 -5.09
C LEU A 14 -51.85 -20.88 -4.10
N LEU A 15 -51.05 -20.96 -3.02
CA LEU A 15 -50.82 -19.85 -2.09
C LEU A 15 -49.64 -18.94 -2.48
N PHE A 16 -48.93 -19.24 -3.55
CA PHE A 16 -47.94 -18.34 -4.17
C PHE A 16 -48.48 -17.62 -5.42
N LYS A 17 -49.81 -17.48 -5.55
CA LYS A 17 -50.41 -16.50 -6.45
C LYS A 17 -50.25 -15.11 -5.85
N GLY A 18 -49.13 -14.48 -6.20
CA GLY A 18 -48.99 -13.03 -6.31
C GLY A 18 -49.51 -12.22 -5.13
N CYS A 19 -48.69 -12.10 -4.08
CA CYS A 19 -48.48 -10.77 -3.52
C CYS A 19 -47.94 -9.90 -4.66
N LYS A 20 -48.84 -9.27 -5.42
CA LYS A 20 -48.49 -8.01 -6.05
C LYS A 20 -48.03 -7.15 -4.87
N LYS A 21 -46.71 -6.92 -4.77
CA LYS A 21 -46.21 -5.75 -4.07
C LYS A 21 -47.09 -4.62 -4.59
N ASP A 22 -47.86 -3.98 -3.71
CA ASP A 22 -48.56 -2.75 -4.06
C ASP A 22 -47.54 -1.89 -4.82
N PRO A 23 -47.93 -1.25 -5.94
CA PRO A 23 -47.01 -0.35 -6.64
C PRO A 23 -46.44 0.58 -5.59
N GLU A 24 -45.12 0.48 -5.41
CA GLU A 24 -44.38 1.32 -4.48
C GLU A 24 -44.80 2.74 -4.82
N VAL A 25 -45.51 3.38 -3.89
CA VAL A 25 -46.09 4.71 -4.12
C VAL A 25 -44.90 5.62 -4.34
N LEU A 26 -44.59 5.88 -5.61
CA LEU A 26 -43.53 6.78 -5.99
C LEU A 26 -43.90 8.14 -5.39
N PRO A 27 -43.06 8.72 -4.51
CA PRO A 27 -43.36 10.01 -3.92
C PRO A 27 -43.53 11.05 -5.03
N GLU A 28 -44.45 12.00 -4.86
CA GLU A 28 -44.65 13.08 -5.83
C GLU A 28 -43.34 13.85 -6.10
N MET A 29 -43.05 14.16 -7.35
CA MET A 29 -41.86 14.96 -7.69
C MET A 29 -41.96 16.34 -7.05
N ILE A 30 -40.88 16.79 -6.40
CA ILE A 30 -40.85 18.08 -5.72
C ILE A 30 -40.42 19.14 -6.74
N PRO A 31 -41.30 20.08 -7.14
CA PRO A 31 -40.93 21.15 -8.06
C PRO A 31 -39.98 22.12 -7.36
N VAL A 32 -38.80 22.35 -7.95
CA VAL A 32 -37.75 23.21 -7.39
C VAL A 32 -37.57 24.53 -8.18
N GLY A 33 -38.03 24.58 -9.43
CA GLY A 33 -38.18 25.83 -10.20
C GLY A 33 -36.92 26.68 -10.35
N ASN A 34 -35.84 26.11 -10.91
CA ASN A 34 -34.66 26.89 -11.31
C ASN A 34 -34.34 26.70 -12.81
N GLN A 35 -33.39 27.48 -13.35
CA GLN A 35 -33.07 27.49 -14.78
C GLN A 35 -32.44 26.20 -15.36
N TYR A 36 -32.14 25.19 -14.52
CA TYR A 36 -31.48 23.94 -14.93
C TYR A 36 -32.27 22.69 -14.55
N ILE A 37 -32.75 22.61 -13.30
CA ILE A 37 -33.46 21.47 -12.72
C ILE A 37 -34.86 21.92 -12.34
N ARG A 38 -35.86 21.27 -12.94
CA ARG A 38 -37.28 21.50 -12.67
C ARG A 38 -37.73 20.79 -11.40
N SER A 39 -37.40 19.51 -11.28
CA SER A 39 -37.79 18.67 -10.14
C SER A 39 -36.74 17.58 -9.84
N ILE A 40 -36.71 17.11 -8.60
CA ILE A 40 -35.89 15.96 -8.18
C ILE A 40 -36.74 14.95 -7.42
N GLN A 41 -36.36 13.67 -7.53
CA GLN A 41 -36.97 12.58 -6.78
C GLN A 41 -35.90 11.55 -6.44
N VAL A 42 -35.96 11.00 -5.22
CA VAL A 42 -35.10 9.89 -4.81
C VAL A 42 -35.99 8.78 -4.25
N ILE A 43 -35.91 7.60 -4.86
CA ILE A 43 -36.71 6.44 -4.43
C ILE A 43 -36.31 6.05 -3.00
N GLY A 44 -37.32 5.89 -2.13
CA GLY A 44 -37.12 5.49 -0.74
C GLY A 44 -36.54 6.59 0.18
N ALA A 45 -36.27 7.80 -0.33
CA ALA A 45 -35.89 8.92 0.52
C ALA A 45 -37.10 9.45 1.30
N LYS A 46 -36.85 9.87 2.54
CA LYS A 46 -37.82 10.59 3.38
C LYS A 46 -37.98 12.03 2.90
N GLU A 47 -36.87 12.65 2.49
CA GLU A 47 -36.82 14.03 2.03
C GLU A 47 -35.69 14.20 1.01
N ALA A 48 -35.92 15.02 -0.01
CA ALA A 48 -34.89 15.51 -0.91
C ALA A 48 -35.12 17.01 -1.13
N THR A 49 -34.09 17.83 -0.90
CA THR A 49 -34.16 19.28 -1.10
C THR A 49 -33.02 19.75 -2.00
N LEU A 50 -33.28 20.79 -2.79
CA LEU A 50 -32.29 21.43 -3.66
C LEU A 50 -32.12 22.90 -3.27
N ASP A 51 -30.91 23.24 -2.83
CA ASP A 51 -30.47 24.62 -2.65
C ASP A 51 -29.93 25.13 -4.00
N THR A 52 -30.68 26.00 -4.64
CA THR A 52 -30.37 26.53 -5.97
C THR A 52 -29.26 27.60 -5.95
N VAL A 53 -29.01 28.22 -4.79
CA VAL A 53 -27.98 29.26 -4.62
C VAL A 53 -26.61 28.59 -4.52
N ASN A 54 -26.49 27.62 -3.61
CA ASN A 54 -25.23 26.90 -3.38
C ASN A 54 -25.08 25.64 -4.23
N SER A 55 -26.13 25.23 -4.94
CA SER A 55 -26.14 24.07 -5.85
C SER A 55 -25.92 22.75 -5.12
N TYR A 56 -26.60 22.59 -3.98
CA TYR A 56 -26.54 21.39 -3.16
C TYR A 56 -27.86 20.65 -3.20
N ILE A 57 -27.79 19.33 -3.35
CA ILE A 57 -28.92 18.44 -3.17
C ILE A 57 -28.71 17.72 -1.84
N GLN A 58 -29.60 17.93 -0.88
CA GLN A 58 -29.61 17.19 0.38
C GLN A 58 -30.66 16.10 0.30
N VAL A 59 -30.24 14.86 0.48
CA VAL A 59 -31.12 13.71 0.58
C VAL A 59 -31.11 13.18 2.00
N VAL A 60 -32.29 12.89 2.55
CA VAL A 60 -32.48 12.26 3.86
C VAL A 60 -33.14 10.91 3.66
N LEU A 61 -32.42 9.85 3.99
CA LEU A 61 -32.88 8.47 3.93
C LEU A 61 -33.46 8.06 5.30
N PRO A 62 -34.60 7.34 5.32
CA PRO A 62 -35.24 6.90 6.56
C PRO A 62 -34.41 5.83 7.29
N ALA A 63 -34.88 5.43 8.47
CA ALA A 63 -34.14 4.49 9.32
C ALA A 63 -34.05 3.07 8.79
N ASP A 64 -35.01 2.68 7.96
CA ASP A 64 -35.21 1.36 7.36
C ASP A 64 -34.71 1.27 5.90
N TYR A 65 -34.06 2.31 5.38
CA TYR A 65 -33.40 2.25 4.08
C TYR A 65 -32.24 1.24 4.12
N THR A 66 -32.18 0.31 3.16
CA THR A 66 -31.23 -0.82 3.16
C THR A 66 -30.31 -0.85 1.95
N GLU A 67 -30.63 -0.09 0.90
CA GLU A 67 -29.78 -0.02 -0.29
C GLU A 67 -28.53 0.81 -0.02
N ASN A 68 -27.44 0.48 -0.70
CA ASN A 68 -26.18 1.23 -0.67
C ASN A 68 -26.03 2.16 -1.89
N VAL A 69 -26.93 2.02 -2.85
CA VAL A 69 -27.02 2.85 -4.05
C VAL A 69 -28.13 3.88 -3.86
N LEU A 70 -27.81 5.13 -4.19
CA LEU A 70 -28.79 6.19 -4.37
C LEU A 70 -29.16 6.24 -5.84
N ASP A 71 -30.45 6.39 -6.13
CA ASP A 71 -30.96 6.65 -7.48
C ASP A 71 -31.73 7.97 -7.47
N LEU A 72 -31.10 9.02 -7.99
CA LEU A 72 -31.64 10.36 -8.07
C LEU A 72 -32.22 10.58 -9.47
N ALA A 73 -33.54 10.54 -9.58
CA ALA A 73 -34.26 10.95 -10.78
C ALA A 73 -34.32 12.48 -10.84
N ILE A 74 -33.99 13.03 -12.01
CA ILE A 74 -33.89 14.48 -12.22
C ILE A 74 -34.72 14.86 -13.44
N GLU A 75 -35.69 15.75 -13.26
CA GLU A 75 -36.36 16.42 -14.36
C GLU A 75 -35.63 17.74 -14.65
N LEU A 76 -35.04 17.84 -15.83
CA LEU A 76 -34.31 19.02 -16.27
C LEU A 76 -35.25 20.02 -16.94
N GLU A 77 -34.84 21.30 -16.94
CA GLU A 77 -35.52 22.30 -17.77
C GLU A 77 -35.30 22.06 -19.26
N ASP A 78 -36.23 22.56 -20.08
CA ASP A 78 -36.19 22.39 -21.52
C ASP A 78 -34.88 22.93 -22.11
N GLY A 79 -34.20 22.11 -22.92
CA GLY A 79 -32.91 22.46 -23.52
C GLY A 79 -31.69 22.18 -22.64
N MET A 80 -31.85 21.59 -21.46
CA MET A 80 -30.77 21.14 -20.58
C MET A 80 -30.50 19.64 -20.70
N LYS A 81 -29.29 19.22 -20.33
CA LYS A 81 -28.87 17.80 -20.26
C LYS A 81 -27.92 17.56 -19.10
N LEU A 82 -27.88 16.32 -18.60
CA LEU A 82 -26.83 15.89 -17.67
C LEU A 82 -25.47 15.93 -18.38
N GLY A 83 -24.48 16.49 -17.70
CA GLY A 83 -23.07 16.50 -18.09
C GLY A 83 -22.32 15.23 -17.70
N ILE A 84 -23.04 14.14 -17.39
CA ILE A 84 -22.45 12.84 -17.08
C ILE A 84 -22.21 12.10 -18.41
N PRO A 85 -20.98 11.62 -18.69
CA PRO A 85 -20.71 10.80 -19.87
C PRO A 85 -21.61 9.55 -19.93
N PRO A 86 -22.15 9.15 -21.10
CA PRO A 86 -23.01 7.97 -21.20
C PRO A 86 -22.37 6.64 -20.79
N ASP A 87 -21.04 6.57 -20.80
CA ASP A 87 -20.22 5.43 -20.37
C ASP A 87 -19.87 5.45 -18.88
N SER A 88 -20.23 6.53 -18.16
CA SER A 88 -20.06 6.60 -16.72
C SER A 88 -20.98 5.62 -16.01
N ALA A 89 -20.46 4.93 -14.98
CA ALA A 89 -21.26 4.11 -14.08
C ALA A 89 -22.33 4.91 -13.31
N LEU A 90 -22.23 6.24 -13.32
CA LEU A 90 -23.19 7.16 -12.72
C LEU A 90 -24.40 7.42 -13.62
N PHE A 91 -24.28 7.17 -14.93
CA PHE A 91 -25.27 7.55 -15.93
C PHE A 91 -26.33 6.46 -16.10
N VAL A 92 -27.56 6.85 -15.80
CA VAL A 92 -28.78 6.24 -16.34
C VAL A 92 -29.58 7.41 -16.94
N GLU A 93 -30.32 7.20 -18.03
CA GLU A 93 -31.04 8.31 -18.69
C GLU A 93 -31.90 9.08 -17.68
N ASN A 94 -31.65 10.39 -17.53
CA ASN A 94 -32.28 11.31 -16.56
C ASN A 94 -32.10 10.94 -15.07
N HIS A 95 -31.11 10.11 -14.76
CA HIS A 95 -30.84 9.60 -13.43
C HIS A 95 -29.35 9.73 -13.07
N VAL A 96 -29.09 9.98 -11.79
CA VAL A 96 -27.74 9.95 -11.21
C VAL A 96 -27.69 8.83 -10.17
N ARG A 97 -26.98 7.74 -10.50
CA ARG A 97 -26.96 6.54 -9.67
C ARG A 97 -25.57 6.26 -9.11
N TYR A 98 -25.43 6.17 -7.78
CA TYR A 98 -24.10 5.99 -7.17
C TYR A 98 -24.14 5.33 -5.80
N ASN A 99 -23.05 4.67 -5.42
CA ASN A 99 -22.85 4.18 -4.06
C ASN A 99 -22.53 5.34 -3.15
N PHE A 100 -23.39 5.69 -2.19
CA PHE A 100 -23.20 6.90 -1.36
C PHE A 100 -22.54 6.62 0.00
N MET A 101 -22.60 5.38 0.47
CA MET A 101 -22.34 5.04 1.87
C MET A 101 -20.84 5.18 2.20
N GLY A 102 -20.51 6.13 3.07
CA GLY A 102 -19.15 6.36 3.58
C GLY A 102 -18.18 6.99 2.59
N ILE A 103 -18.65 7.49 1.44
CA ILE A 103 -17.82 8.19 0.47
C ILE A 103 -18.09 9.70 0.46
N ALA A 104 -17.23 10.46 -0.20
CA ALA A 104 -17.47 11.87 -0.45
C ALA A 104 -18.78 12.11 -1.22
N PRO A 105 -19.48 13.22 -0.98
CA PRO A 105 -20.62 13.67 -1.79
C PRO A 105 -20.29 13.61 -3.28
N ILE A 106 -21.21 13.08 -4.09
CA ILE A 106 -21.00 13.03 -5.54
C ILE A 106 -21.24 14.41 -6.14
N VAL A 107 -20.47 14.75 -7.17
CA VAL A 107 -20.66 15.95 -7.98
C VAL A 107 -21.03 15.53 -9.39
N PHE A 108 -22.08 16.11 -9.94
CA PHE A 108 -22.43 16.01 -11.35
C PHE A 108 -22.77 17.40 -11.88
N GLY A 109 -22.75 17.60 -13.19
CA GLY A 109 -23.17 18.86 -13.76
C GLY A 109 -24.32 18.76 -14.74
N VAL A 110 -24.90 19.91 -15.01
CA VAL A 110 -25.99 20.13 -15.95
C VAL A 110 -25.54 21.22 -16.92
N SER A 111 -25.71 20.97 -18.22
CA SER A 111 -25.30 21.88 -19.28
C SER A 111 -26.42 22.07 -20.29
N GLN A 112 -26.35 23.15 -21.05
CA GLN A 112 -27.26 23.37 -22.17
C GLN A 112 -26.91 22.43 -23.33
N ILE A 113 -27.93 21.91 -24.02
CA ILE A 113 -27.75 21.11 -25.23
C ILE A 113 -26.99 21.94 -26.28
N GLY A 114 -25.90 21.38 -26.80
CA GLY A 114 -25.03 22.05 -27.78
C GLY A 114 -23.96 23.00 -27.18
N ASN A 115 -23.94 23.22 -25.87
CA ASN A 115 -22.94 24.08 -25.22
C ASN A 115 -22.37 23.42 -23.94
N GLN A 116 -21.25 22.72 -24.08
CA GLN A 116 -20.55 22.07 -22.98
C GLN A 116 -19.66 23.03 -22.17
N SER A 117 -19.47 24.28 -22.62
CA SER A 117 -18.55 25.24 -22.00
C SER A 117 -19.07 25.82 -20.69
N TYR A 118 -20.38 25.73 -20.45
CA TYR A 118 -21.05 26.24 -19.26
C TYR A 118 -21.83 25.12 -18.59
N GLU A 119 -21.18 24.45 -17.65
CA GLU A 119 -21.76 23.39 -16.85
C GLU A 119 -21.99 23.89 -15.42
N LYS A 120 -23.23 23.82 -14.94
CA LYS A 120 -23.57 24.09 -13.55
C LYS A 120 -23.41 22.80 -12.76
N GLN A 121 -22.52 22.81 -11.77
CA GLN A 121 -22.28 21.65 -10.91
C GLN A 121 -23.23 21.61 -9.72
N TYR A 122 -23.68 20.41 -9.38
CA TYR A 122 -24.49 20.08 -8.22
C TYR A 122 -23.80 19.03 -7.38
N THR A 123 -23.80 19.23 -6.05
CA THR A 123 -23.22 18.28 -5.09
C THR A 123 -24.33 17.60 -4.30
N VAL A 124 -24.34 16.27 -4.25
CA VAL A 124 -25.36 15.48 -3.55
C VAL A 124 -24.84 14.97 -2.22
N PHE A 125 -25.42 15.47 -1.13
CA PHE A 125 -25.18 15.03 0.23
C PHE A 125 -26.27 14.06 0.65
N VAL A 126 -25.87 12.94 1.26
CA VAL A 126 -26.80 11.92 1.74
C VAL A 126 -26.68 11.82 3.25
N ARG A 127 -27.79 12.04 3.95
CA ARG A 127 -27.94 11.77 5.37
C ARG A 127 -28.81 10.53 5.54
N HIS A 128 -28.35 9.57 6.32
CA HIS A 128 -29.13 8.39 6.69
C HIS A 128 -29.64 8.57 8.12
N GLU A 129 -30.91 8.32 8.46
CA GLU A 129 -31.42 8.49 9.83
C GLU A 129 -31.23 7.25 10.71
N GLY A 130 -31.16 6.06 10.10
CA GLY A 130 -30.97 4.77 10.77
C GLY A 130 -29.75 4.65 11.68
N LYS A 131 -29.78 3.63 12.55
CA LYS A 131 -28.66 3.31 13.45
C LYS A 131 -27.42 2.94 12.65
N LEU A 132 -26.26 3.37 13.13
CA LEU A 132 -24.99 2.98 12.55
C LEU A 132 -24.78 1.48 12.76
N ILE A 133 -24.57 0.74 11.67
CA ILE A 133 -24.24 -0.70 11.70
C ILE A 133 -23.10 -0.93 10.72
N ALA A 134 -22.11 -1.71 11.14
CA ALA A 134 -21.03 -2.16 10.27
C ALA A 134 -20.60 -3.58 10.62
N LYS A 135 -19.81 -4.18 9.74
CA LYS A 135 -19.10 -5.43 9.99
C LYS A 135 -17.61 -5.25 9.71
N LEU A 136 -16.77 -5.94 10.48
CA LEU A 136 -15.36 -6.08 10.10
C LEU A 136 -15.28 -7.04 8.91
N THR A 137 -14.48 -6.69 7.92
CA THR A 137 -14.21 -7.53 6.74
C THR A 137 -12.79 -8.10 6.77
N SER A 138 -11.98 -7.68 7.75
CA SER A 138 -10.68 -8.27 8.09
C SER A 138 -10.52 -8.36 9.60
N PRO A 139 -9.62 -9.23 10.10
CA PRO A 139 -9.11 -9.10 11.46
C PRO A 139 -8.43 -7.74 11.65
N LEU A 140 -8.40 -7.26 12.90
CA LEU A 140 -7.58 -6.08 13.25
C LEU A 140 -6.13 -6.51 13.31
N ARG A 141 -5.31 -5.83 12.54
CA ARG A 141 -3.88 -6.06 12.48
C ARG A 141 -3.11 -4.91 13.10
N ILE A 142 -1.97 -5.20 13.71
CA ILE A 142 -1.03 -4.17 14.17
C ILE A 142 0.12 -4.02 13.21
N SER A 143 0.55 -2.78 13.04
CA SER A 143 1.82 -2.45 12.38
C SER A 143 2.50 -1.34 13.14
N ALA A 144 3.83 -1.28 13.04
CA ALA A 144 4.58 -0.11 13.42
C ALA A 144 4.52 0.94 12.29
N ASP A 145 4.58 2.21 12.65
CA ASP A 145 4.76 3.30 11.68
C ASP A 145 6.15 3.21 11.06
N ASN A 146 6.21 2.99 9.75
CA ASN A 146 7.45 2.86 8.99
C ASN A 146 7.91 4.19 8.36
N SER A 147 7.15 5.28 8.55
CA SER A 147 7.44 6.59 7.94
C SER A 147 8.52 7.37 8.71
N SER A 148 8.75 7.04 9.98
CA SER A 148 9.71 7.76 10.83
C SER A 148 10.92 6.90 11.23
N PHE A 149 12.11 7.47 11.06
CA PHE A 149 13.36 6.97 11.66
C PHE A 149 13.45 7.29 13.16
N ALA A 150 12.39 7.84 13.73
CA ALA A 150 12.36 8.24 15.13
C ALA A 150 12.41 6.98 16.00
N ASP A 151 13.17 7.06 17.09
CA ASP A 151 13.26 6.03 18.13
C ASP A 151 11.93 5.83 18.89
N THR A 152 10.87 6.55 18.51
CA THR A 152 9.59 6.65 19.20
C THR A 152 8.42 6.08 18.38
N SER A 153 8.68 5.22 17.38
CA SER A 153 7.59 4.60 16.60
C SER A 153 6.65 3.82 17.53
N ASP A 154 5.39 4.22 17.61
CA ASP A 154 4.35 3.44 18.29
C ASP A 154 3.71 2.44 17.31
N LEU A 155 2.89 1.55 17.85
CA LEU A 155 2.03 0.68 17.05
C LEU A 155 0.73 1.39 16.74
N TYR A 156 0.20 1.14 15.54
CA TYR A 156 -1.19 1.39 15.19
C TYR A 156 -1.88 0.06 14.89
N ALA A 157 -3.19 0.01 15.12
CA ALA A 157 -4.03 -1.08 14.64
C ALA A 157 -4.85 -0.60 13.44
N PHE A 158 -4.99 -1.44 12.44
CA PHE A 158 -5.75 -1.17 11.24
C PHE A 158 -6.62 -2.35 10.85
N GLY A 159 -7.66 -2.08 10.09
CA GLY A 159 -8.56 -3.11 9.58
C GLY A 159 -9.47 -2.58 8.49
N ASN A 160 -10.16 -3.51 7.84
CA ASN A 160 -11.20 -3.21 6.88
C ASN A 160 -12.57 -3.41 7.54
N PHE A 161 -13.50 -2.53 7.21
CA PHE A 161 -14.89 -2.66 7.61
C PHE A 161 -15.81 -2.53 6.40
N HIS A 162 -17.08 -2.81 6.60
CA HIS A 162 -18.12 -2.52 5.63
C HIS A 162 -19.32 -1.94 6.36
N PRO A 163 -19.73 -0.70 6.05
CA PRO A 163 -20.95 -0.14 6.60
C PRO A 163 -22.16 -0.91 6.04
N VAL A 164 -23.13 -1.20 6.92
CA VAL A 164 -24.36 -1.92 6.56
C VAL A 164 -25.55 -0.96 6.57
N SER A 165 -25.60 -0.02 7.52
CA SER A 165 -26.64 1.01 7.57
C SER A 165 -26.24 2.20 8.45
N GLY A 166 -27.02 3.27 8.37
CA GLY A 166 -26.91 4.44 9.25
C GLY A 166 -25.75 5.39 8.92
N LEU A 167 -25.04 5.14 7.82
CA LEU A 167 -24.00 6.00 7.28
C LEU A 167 -24.46 6.57 5.92
N GLY A 168 -24.30 7.87 5.75
CA GLY A 168 -24.57 8.58 4.49
C GLY A 168 -23.27 8.89 3.74
N SER A 169 -23.24 10.01 3.00
CA SER A 169 -21.99 10.58 2.50
C SER A 169 -21.16 11.18 3.65
N ILE A 170 -19.88 11.45 3.41
CA ILE A 170 -18.99 12.11 4.37
C ILE A 170 -18.41 13.38 3.74
N PRO A 171 -18.82 14.58 4.18
CA PRO A 171 -19.86 14.86 5.16
C PRO A 171 -21.29 14.50 4.66
N ASP A 172 -22.24 14.34 5.59
CA ASP A 172 -23.65 14.02 5.28
C ASP A 172 -24.52 15.25 5.00
N THR A 173 -23.95 16.44 5.17
CA THR A 173 -24.61 17.72 4.89
C THR A 173 -23.66 18.77 4.33
N PRO A 174 -24.18 19.76 3.58
CA PRO A 174 -23.44 20.96 3.20
C PRO A 174 -22.76 21.63 4.40
N GLY A 175 -21.48 21.96 4.26
CA GLY A 175 -20.67 22.60 5.31
C GLY A 175 -20.40 21.73 6.55
N GLY A 176 -20.80 20.45 6.53
CA GLY A 176 -20.56 19.53 7.64
C GLY A 176 -19.09 19.16 7.79
N THR A 177 -18.66 18.94 9.03
CA THR A 177 -17.29 18.52 9.38
C THR A 177 -17.24 17.13 10.01
N LYS A 178 -18.36 16.40 10.01
CA LYS A 178 -18.44 15.07 10.59
C LYS A 178 -17.50 14.11 9.86
N ALA A 179 -16.75 13.35 10.63
CA ALA A 179 -15.87 12.28 10.17
C ALA A 179 -16.25 10.98 10.90
N ILE A 180 -15.82 9.85 10.35
CA ILE A 180 -15.91 8.58 11.08
C ILE A 180 -14.74 8.55 12.07
N SER A 181 -15.02 8.22 13.32
CA SER A 181 -13.97 7.91 14.29
C SER A 181 -14.08 6.48 14.79
N PHE A 182 -12.93 5.89 15.09
CA PHE A 182 -12.81 4.58 15.69
C PHE A 182 -12.17 4.72 17.07
N GLU A 183 -12.67 3.98 18.05
CA GLU A 183 -12.12 3.90 19.40
C GLU A 183 -11.92 2.43 19.75
N LEU A 184 -10.68 2.06 20.06
CA LEU A 184 -10.35 0.76 20.63
C LEU A 184 -10.19 0.91 22.14
N LYS A 185 -10.90 0.09 22.90
CA LYS A 185 -10.89 0.11 24.37
C LYS A 185 -10.56 -1.25 24.95
N ASP A 186 -9.64 -1.29 25.91
CA ASP A 186 -9.40 -2.47 26.74
C ASP A 186 -10.53 -2.56 27.77
N VAL A 187 -11.21 -3.70 27.80
CA VAL A 187 -12.37 -3.89 28.67
C VAL A 187 -11.97 -3.97 30.15
N ALA A 188 -10.81 -4.54 30.46
CA ALA A 188 -10.32 -4.75 31.81
C ALA A 188 -9.68 -3.48 32.39
N THR A 189 -8.82 -2.81 31.61
CA THR A 189 -8.06 -1.65 32.10
C THR A 189 -8.74 -0.31 31.80
N GLY A 190 -9.70 -0.29 30.87
CA GLY A 190 -10.37 0.92 30.43
C GLY A 190 -9.52 1.83 29.55
N GLN A 191 -8.29 1.43 29.19
CA GLN A 191 -7.41 2.18 28.31
C GLN A 191 -8.01 2.31 26.89
N ARG A 192 -7.74 3.43 26.22
CA ARG A 192 -8.36 3.78 24.93
C ARG A 192 -7.35 4.27 23.91
N ALA A 193 -7.57 3.94 22.64
CA ALA A 193 -6.88 4.51 21.48
C ALA A 193 -7.92 4.94 20.45
N GLY A 194 -7.61 5.95 19.66
CA GLY A 194 -8.56 6.54 18.72
C GLY A 194 -7.93 6.80 17.37
N GLY A 195 -8.78 6.95 16.36
CA GLY A 195 -8.40 7.42 15.04
C GLY A 195 -9.58 8.10 14.37
N ILE A 196 -9.29 9.03 13.45
CA ILE A 196 -10.29 9.79 12.69
C ILE A 196 -10.01 9.56 11.21
N ASN A 197 -11.03 9.14 10.47
CA ASN A 197 -10.97 8.98 9.01
C ASN A 197 -11.94 9.98 8.36
N TYR A 198 -11.39 10.87 7.54
CA TYR A 198 -12.16 11.87 6.79
C TYR A 198 -12.76 11.29 5.51
N GLU A 199 -12.13 10.25 4.95
CA GLU A 199 -12.62 9.46 3.83
C GLU A 199 -12.29 8.00 4.11
N VAL A 200 -13.22 7.10 3.79
CA VAL A 200 -13.05 5.65 4.02
C VAL A 200 -13.19 4.91 2.71
N PHE A 201 -12.47 5.33 1.66
CA PHE A 201 -12.24 4.48 0.49
C PHE A 201 -10.82 3.90 0.60
N PRO A 202 -10.61 2.57 0.68
CA PRO A 202 -11.55 1.44 0.48
C PRO A 202 -12.07 0.79 1.80
N PHE A 203 -12.74 1.55 2.66
CA PHE A 203 -13.25 1.17 3.98
C PHE A 203 -12.20 0.63 4.93
N GLN A 204 -11.06 1.33 4.98
CA GLN A 204 -9.98 1.11 5.92
C GLN A 204 -10.08 2.06 7.10
N PHE A 205 -9.61 1.62 8.26
CA PHE A 205 -9.45 2.47 9.43
C PHE A 205 -8.13 2.19 10.12
N GLU A 206 -7.64 3.20 10.84
CA GLU A 206 -6.51 3.12 11.74
C GLU A 206 -6.89 3.65 13.13
N VAL A 207 -6.32 3.05 14.17
CA VAL A 207 -6.36 3.55 15.55
C VAL A 207 -4.96 3.49 16.14
N ALA A 208 -4.54 4.56 16.81
CA ALA A 208 -3.21 4.67 17.42
C ALA A 208 -3.28 5.53 18.70
N PRO A 209 -2.30 5.39 19.62
CA PRO A 209 -1.31 4.31 19.72
C PRO A 209 -1.88 3.04 20.37
N VAL A 210 -1.44 1.85 19.94
CA VAL A 210 -1.97 0.56 20.42
C VAL A 210 -0.97 -0.37 21.12
N SER A 211 0.25 0.07 21.39
CA SER A 211 1.25 -0.72 22.12
C SER A 211 0.77 -1.23 23.50
N LYS A 212 -0.07 -0.45 24.19
CA LYS A 212 -0.65 -0.83 25.48
C LYS A 212 -1.69 -1.96 25.43
N PHE A 213 -2.18 -2.33 24.24
CA PHE A 213 -3.19 -3.39 24.08
C PHE A 213 -2.59 -4.76 23.77
N LEU A 214 -1.25 -4.88 23.68
CA LEU A 214 -0.59 -6.15 23.36
C LEU A 214 -0.87 -7.26 24.39
N SER A 215 -1.12 -6.89 25.64
CA SER A 215 -1.47 -7.81 26.73
C SER A 215 -2.98 -7.88 27.03
N SER A 216 -3.82 -7.16 26.29
CA SER A 216 -5.26 -7.15 26.50
C SER A 216 -5.86 -8.49 26.12
N SER A 217 -6.65 -9.08 27.04
CA SER A 217 -7.40 -10.32 26.78
C SER A 217 -8.73 -10.07 26.06
N LYS A 218 -9.23 -8.85 26.12
CA LYS A 218 -10.52 -8.45 25.54
C LYS A 218 -10.54 -6.97 25.22
N MET A 219 -10.86 -6.65 23.98
CA MET A 219 -10.98 -5.30 23.46
C MET A 219 -12.33 -5.07 22.83
N GLN A 220 -12.77 -3.81 22.89
CA GLN A 220 -14.00 -3.31 22.32
C GLN A 220 -13.65 -2.26 21.26
N LEU A 221 -14.03 -2.51 20.00
CA LEU A 221 -13.92 -1.53 18.93
C LEU A 221 -15.28 -0.83 18.75
N THR A 222 -15.27 0.50 18.78
CA THR A 222 -16.45 1.33 18.55
C THR A 222 -16.22 2.25 17.36
N MET A 223 -17.12 2.23 16.39
CA MET A 223 -17.21 3.21 15.32
C MET A 223 -18.21 4.30 15.70
N ARG A 224 -17.90 5.56 15.41
CA ARG A 224 -18.79 6.70 15.64
C ARG A 224 -18.89 7.57 14.39
N TYR A 225 -20.08 8.15 14.21
CA TYR A 225 -20.35 9.14 13.18
C TYR A 225 -21.39 10.15 13.69
N GLY A 226 -20.92 11.35 14.04
CA GLY A 226 -21.72 12.30 14.82
C GLY A 226 -22.16 11.71 16.16
N GLU A 227 -23.45 11.75 16.45
CA GLU A 227 -24.04 11.19 17.68
C GLU A 227 -24.25 9.66 17.61
N LYS A 228 -24.10 9.07 16.42
CA LYS A 228 -24.29 7.63 16.24
C LYS A 228 -23.05 6.86 16.65
N SER A 229 -23.25 5.71 17.27
CA SER A 229 -22.20 4.77 17.61
C SER A 229 -22.60 3.35 17.26
N PHE A 230 -21.61 2.54 16.91
CA PHE A 230 -21.74 1.12 16.68
C PHE A 230 -20.56 0.39 17.34
N GLN A 231 -20.87 -0.62 18.14
CA GLN A 231 -19.87 -1.47 18.75
C GLN A 231 -19.75 -2.76 17.94
N PHE A 232 -18.54 -3.07 17.49
CA PHE A 232 -18.27 -4.36 16.86
C PHE A 232 -18.28 -5.49 17.91
N PRO A 233 -18.42 -6.75 17.49
CA PRO A 233 -18.17 -7.89 18.36
C PRO A 233 -16.82 -7.77 19.08
N ASP A 234 -16.74 -8.33 20.29
CA ASP A 234 -15.53 -8.26 21.11
C ASP A 234 -14.33 -8.88 20.39
N ILE A 235 -13.19 -8.19 20.46
CA ILE A 235 -11.94 -8.59 19.83
C ILE A 235 -11.05 -9.18 20.91
N SER A 236 -10.70 -10.47 20.77
CA SER A 236 -9.89 -11.17 21.75
C SER A 236 -8.39 -10.92 21.60
N LYS A 237 -7.93 -10.57 20.39
CA LYS A 237 -6.51 -10.34 20.11
C LYS A 237 -6.32 -9.45 18.89
N LEU A 238 -5.28 -8.62 18.91
CA LEU A 238 -4.76 -7.94 17.73
C LEU A 238 -3.84 -8.88 16.97
N GLU A 239 -4.09 -9.08 15.67
CA GLU A 239 -3.22 -9.89 14.84
C GLU A 239 -1.97 -9.13 14.46
N LYS A 240 -0.83 -9.80 14.47
CA LYS A 240 0.40 -9.20 13.96
C LYS A 240 0.40 -9.29 12.43
N THR A 241 0.88 -8.26 11.75
CA THR A 241 1.27 -8.37 10.34
C THR A 241 2.38 -9.42 10.16
N ALA A 242 2.48 -9.99 8.96
CA ALA A 242 3.60 -10.88 8.64
C ALA A 242 4.91 -10.15 8.93
N PRO A 243 5.93 -10.84 9.49
CA PRO A 243 7.20 -10.22 9.77
C PRO A 243 7.78 -9.68 8.46
N SER A 244 8.00 -8.38 8.43
CA SER A 244 8.80 -7.70 7.42
C SER A 244 10.00 -7.09 8.12
N GLY A 245 11.13 -7.07 7.44
CA GLY A 245 12.33 -6.42 7.93
C GLY A 245 13.24 -6.25 6.74
N ARG A 246 13.89 -5.12 6.62
CA ARG A 246 14.98 -4.94 5.68
C ARG A 246 16.11 -4.29 6.44
N VAL A 247 17.33 -4.76 6.22
CA VAL A 247 18.48 -3.95 6.62
C VAL A 247 18.35 -2.68 5.80
N TYR A 248 17.96 -1.62 6.48
CA TYR A 248 17.61 -0.39 5.83
C TYR A 248 18.64 0.60 6.27
N TRP A 249 19.48 0.96 5.31
CA TRP A 249 20.52 1.90 5.57
C TRP A 249 20.17 3.27 5.00
N TYR A 250 19.62 4.14 5.85
CA TYR A 250 19.80 5.59 5.64
C TYR A 250 21.20 5.95 6.09
N ASN A 251 22.21 5.60 5.29
CA ASN A 251 23.26 6.58 5.14
C ASN A 251 22.86 7.41 3.93
N LYS A 252 22.58 8.69 4.15
CA LYS A 252 22.50 9.69 3.06
C LYS A 252 23.74 9.68 2.15
N GLU A 253 24.79 8.94 2.53
CA GLU A 253 26.08 8.88 1.89
C GLU A 253 26.38 7.60 1.07
N LEU A 254 25.48 6.60 0.98
CA LEU A 254 25.67 5.41 0.12
C LEU A 254 27.04 4.70 0.34
N LYS A 255 27.36 4.35 1.58
CA LYS A 255 28.66 3.79 2.03
C LYS A 255 28.52 2.32 2.46
N ASN A 256 29.61 1.62 2.81
CA ASN A 256 29.63 0.23 3.36
C ASN A 256 29.56 0.15 4.88
N LEU A 257 28.94 -0.92 5.41
CA LEU A 257 28.75 -1.12 6.84
C LEU A 257 30.11 -1.24 7.53
N THR A 258 30.26 -0.56 8.66
CA THR A 258 31.51 -0.53 9.43
C THR A 258 31.32 -1.14 10.81
N TYR A 259 32.32 -1.87 11.31
CA TYR A 259 32.33 -2.53 12.62
C TYR A 259 32.10 -1.60 13.83
N SER A 260 32.38 -0.30 13.71
CA SER A 260 32.30 0.66 14.83
C SER A 260 30.90 1.25 15.05
N LYS A 261 29.91 0.86 14.24
CA LYS A 261 28.55 1.40 14.31
C LYS A 261 27.53 0.27 14.44
N SER A 262 26.53 0.50 15.29
CA SER A 262 25.37 -0.38 15.35
C SER A 262 24.59 -0.30 14.04
N VAL A 263 24.21 -1.45 13.51
CA VAL A 263 23.45 -1.59 12.26
C VAL A 263 21.97 -1.62 12.60
N THR A 264 21.16 -0.89 11.84
CA THR A 264 19.71 -0.82 12.03
C THR A 264 18.97 -1.59 10.93
N VAL A 265 17.97 -2.36 11.33
CA VAL A 265 16.98 -3.01 10.45
C VAL A 265 15.66 -2.28 10.61
N LEU A 266 15.01 -1.88 9.52
CA LEU A 266 13.74 -1.15 9.52
C LEU A 266 12.61 -1.92 8.83
N GLY A 267 11.38 -1.43 9.00
CA GLY A 267 10.22 -1.80 8.21
C GLY A 267 9.38 -2.94 8.77
N GLY A 268 9.66 -3.38 10.00
CA GLY A 268 8.95 -4.46 10.67
C GLY A 268 8.01 -4.02 11.76
N THR A 269 7.26 -4.98 12.29
CA THR A 269 6.51 -4.86 13.55
C THR A 269 7.19 -5.74 14.59
N PHE A 270 8.26 -5.23 15.19
CA PHE A 270 9.11 -5.96 16.11
C PHE A 270 8.54 -5.87 17.53
N LEU A 271 8.00 -6.98 18.02
CA LEU A 271 7.39 -7.10 19.34
C LEU A 271 8.33 -7.82 20.35
N PRO A 272 8.37 -7.43 21.63
CA PRO A 272 9.30 -7.96 22.65
C PRO A 272 9.21 -9.46 22.93
N GLU A 273 8.07 -10.10 22.67
CA GLU A 273 7.85 -11.51 22.92
C GLU A 273 8.56 -12.45 21.93
N TYR A 274 9.12 -11.92 20.84
CA TYR A 274 9.88 -12.70 19.87
C TYR A 274 11.39 -12.48 20.02
N SER A 275 12.15 -13.51 19.63
CA SER A 275 13.60 -13.38 19.43
C SER A 275 13.90 -12.93 18.00
N TYR A 276 14.96 -12.15 17.85
CA TYR A 276 15.40 -11.64 16.54
C TYR A 276 16.85 -11.98 16.30
N GLN A 277 17.14 -12.49 15.11
CA GLN A 277 18.47 -12.90 14.70
C GLN A 277 18.77 -12.39 13.30
N VAL A 278 20.02 -12.06 13.06
CA VAL A 278 20.55 -11.71 11.75
C VAL A 278 21.59 -12.74 11.38
N THR A 279 21.47 -13.31 10.18
CA THR A 279 22.46 -14.24 9.64
C THR A 279 23.18 -13.60 8.46
N LEU A 280 24.51 -13.56 8.56
CA LEU A 280 25.42 -13.15 7.50
C LEU A 280 25.94 -14.39 6.78
N SER A 281 25.80 -14.43 5.46
CA SER A 281 26.26 -15.56 4.64
C SER A 281 26.76 -15.10 3.28
N ASN A 282 27.71 -15.83 2.71
CA ASN A 282 28.15 -15.68 1.32
C ASN A 282 28.76 -17.02 0.85
N ASP A 283 29.10 -17.12 -0.44
CA ASP A 283 29.62 -18.38 -1.01
C ASP A 283 31.02 -18.80 -0.52
N ARG A 284 31.71 -17.90 0.19
CA ARG A 284 33.05 -18.14 0.73
C ARG A 284 33.01 -18.59 2.19
N MET A 285 31.85 -18.50 2.85
CA MET A 285 31.65 -18.96 4.22
C MET A 285 31.19 -20.42 4.24
N VAL A 286 31.91 -21.25 5.00
CA VAL A 286 31.47 -22.64 5.28
C VAL A 286 30.26 -22.65 6.21
N THR A 287 30.26 -21.79 7.23
CA THR A 287 29.18 -21.67 8.21
C THR A 287 28.72 -20.21 8.27
N PRO A 288 27.43 -19.92 8.00
CA PRO A 288 26.87 -18.59 8.20
C PRO A 288 27.06 -18.08 9.63
N ARG A 289 27.22 -16.76 9.80
CA ARG A 289 27.36 -16.13 11.11
C ARG A 289 26.02 -15.59 11.58
N THR A 290 25.53 -16.11 12.70
CA THR A 290 24.32 -15.61 13.36
C THR A 290 24.65 -14.60 14.46
N ILE A 291 23.91 -13.49 14.49
CA ILE A 291 24.06 -12.37 15.40
C ILE A 291 22.68 -12.11 16.02
N ASN A 292 22.61 -11.94 17.35
CA ASN A 292 21.36 -11.55 18.00
C ASN A 292 21.07 -10.08 17.74
N ALA A 293 19.86 -9.77 17.28
CA ALA A 293 19.38 -8.41 17.12
C ALA A 293 18.48 -8.05 18.31
N LYS A 294 18.52 -6.76 18.70
CA LYS A 294 17.72 -6.22 19.79
C LYS A 294 16.69 -5.26 19.25
N ILE A 295 15.50 -5.24 19.85
CA ILE A 295 14.50 -4.22 19.55
C ILE A 295 15.00 -2.88 20.07
N ARG A 296 15.04 -1.88 19.20
CA ARG A 296 15.24 -0.47 19.59
C ARG A 296 13.89 0.24 19.69
N SER A 297 12.99 -0.03 18.75
CA SER A 297 11.59 0.41 18.74
C SER A 297 10.73 -0.60 17.97
N PHE A 298 9.42 -0.40 17.92
CA PHE A 298 8.53 -1.32 17.20
C PHE A 298 8.81 -1.42 15.69
N ASN A 299 9.46 -0.42 15.08
CA ASN A 299 9.88 -0.47 13.67
C ASN A 299 11.40 -0.69 13.47
N GLN A 300 12.21 -0.81 14.55
CA GLN A 300 13.67 -0.95 14.44
C GLN A 300 14.23 -2.13 15.26
N LEU A 301 15.08 -2.93 14.59
CA LEU A 301 16.06 -3.77 15.27
C LEU A 301 17.45 -3.14 15.15
N VAL A 302 18.31 -3.42 16.13
CA VAL A 302 19.73 -3.06 16.10
C VAL A 302 20.62 -4.26 16.42
N PHE A 303 21.77 -4.32 15.78
CA PHE A 303 22.81 -5.31 16.07
C PHE A 303 24.19 -4.74 15.76
N ASP A 304 25.20 -5.24 16.45
CA ASP A 304 26.59 -4.86 16.20
C ASP A 304 27.28 -5.96 15.39
N ILE A 305 28.09 -5.58 14.42
CA ILE A 305 28.87 -6.52 13.61
C ILE A 305 30.07 -7.00 14.44
N PRO A 306 30.19 -8.31 14.75
CA PRO A 306 31.33 -8.82 15.48
C PRO A 306 32.66 -8.58 14.75
N ALA A 307 33.72 -8.25 15.49
CA ALA A 307 35.02 -7.91 14.92
C ALA A 307 35.71 -9.08 14.19
N ASP A 308 35.26 -10.32 14.44
CA ASP A 308 35.72 -11.54 13.78
C ASP A 308 35.03 -11.81 12.43
N VAL A 309 33.98 -11.06 12.06
CA VAL A 309 33.39 -11.11 10.71
C VAL A 309 34.40 -10.52 9.71
N PRO A 310 34.85 -11.25 8.68
CA PRO A 310 35.77 -10.72 7.68
C PRO A 310 35.19 -9.53 6.88
N GLU A 311 36.05 -8.78 6.19
CA GLU A 311 35.56 -7.80 5.22
C GLU A 311 35.12 -8.52 3.95
N ASP A 312 33.84 -8.40 3.61
CA ASP A 312 33.25 -9.06 2.45
C ASP A 312 31.87 -8.47 2.14
N GLN A 313 31.25 -8.94 1.06
CA GLN A 313 29.84 -8.76 0.81
C GLN A 313 29.05 -9.99 1.28
N TYR A 314 27.93 -9.72 1.95
CA TYR A 314 27.09 -10.73 2.59
C TYR A 314 25.65 -10.61 2.13
N VAL A 315 24.96 -11.74 2.05
CA VAL A 315 23.50 -11.79 2.20
C VAL A 315 23.20 -11.68 3.68
N VAL A 316 22.33 -10.73 4.01
CA VAL A 316 21.87 -10.48 5.37
C VAL A 316 20.42 -10.91 5.46
N ASN A 317 20.20 -12.01 6.17
CA ASN A 317 18.87 -12.55 6.45
C ASN A 317 18.44 -12.15 7.87
N VAL A 318 17.28 -11.53 7.98
CA VAL A 318 16.68 -11.13 9.26
C VAL A 318 15.60 -12.13 9.62
N TYR A 319 15.67 -12.69 10.82
CA TYR A 319 14.73 -13.67 11.33
C TYR A 319 14.01 -13.15 12.57
N GLN A 320 12.74 -13.52 12.67
CA GLN A 320 11.93 -13.43 13.87
C GLN A 320 11.57 -14.86 14.29
N GLY A 321 12.18 -15.36 15.37
CA GLY A 321 12.16 -16.79 15.65
C GLY A 321 12.74 -17.59 14.48
N SER A 322 11.94 -18.49 13.89
CA SER A 322 12.32 -19.25 12.69
C SER A 322 11.86 -18.64 11.37
N GLU A 323 11.06 -17.57 11.40
CA GLU A 323 10.47 -16.96 10.22
C GLU A 323 11.43 -15.92 9.61
N LEU A 324 11.64 -16.01 8.29
CA LEU A 324 12.41 -15.01 7.56
C LEU A 324 11.60 -13.72 7.44
N ALA A 325 12.02 -12.68 8.14
CA ALA A 325 11.43 -11.35 8.08
C ALA A 325 11.99 -10.53 6.90
N GLY A 326 13.22 -10.81 6.49
CA GLY A 326 13.95 -9.92 5.60
C GLY A 326 15.16 -10.51 4.94
N ILE A 327 15.43 -10.07 3.72
CA ILE A 327 16.66 -10.39 2.99
C ILE A 327 17.22 -9.14 2.31
N SER A 328 18.53 -8.97 2.36
CA SER A 328 19.26 -7.85 1.76
C SER A 328 20.71 -8.26 1.48
N THR A 329 21.46 -7.42 0.76
CA THR A 329 22.89 -7.62 0.51
C THR A 329 23.67 -6.42 1.00
N GLU A 330 24.68 -6.65 1.82
CA GLU A 330 25.47 -5.58 2.42
C GLU A 330 26.96 -5.88 2.34
N ALA A 331 27.75 -4.84 2.05
CA ALA A 331 29.19 -4.90 2.16
C ALA A 331 29.62 -4.45 3.56
N ILE A 332 30.45 -5.25 4.21
CA ILE A 332 31.05 -4.95 5.53
C ILE A 332 32.54 -4.68 5.31
N SER A 333 33.03 -3.52 5.73
CA SER A 333 34.45 -3.14 5.65
C SER A 333 34.83 -2.15 6.74
N ARG A 334 36.12 -2.12 7.11
CA ARG A 334 36.67 -1.06 7.97
C ARG A 334 36.68 0.29 7.24
N ASP A 335 36.80 0.27 5.92
CA ASP A 335 36.67 1.45 5.07
C ASP A 335 35.26 1.53 4.47
N SER A 336 34.49 2.51 4.96
CA SER A 336 33.14 2.80 4.47
C SER A 336 33.08 3.14 2.97
N MET A 337 34.20 3.53 2.36
CA MET A 337 34.30 3.86 0.95
C MET A 337 34.89 2.74 0.08
N LYS A 338 35.16 1.56 0.66
CA LYS A 338 35.73 0.44 -0.07
C LYS A 338 34.84 0.05 -1.25
N LEU A 339 35.40 -0.01 -2.45
CA LEU A 339 34.64 -0.42 -3.63
C LEU A 339 34.09 -1.85 -3.45
N ASN A 340 32.84 -2.07 -3.85
CA ASN A 340 32.19 -3.39 -3.92
C ASN A 340 31.10 -3.41 -5.01
N VAL A 341 30.54 -4.61 -5.23
CA VAL A 341 29.50 -4.86 -6.23
C VAL A 341 28.13 -4.89 -5.55
N ALA A 342 27.43 -3.77 -5.41
CA ALA A 342 26.18 -3.74 -4.65
C ALA A 342 25.12 -4.73 -5.18
N LYS A 343 24.90 -4.74 -6.51
CA LYS A 343 23.94 -5.65 -7.13
C LYS A 343 24.34 -6.01 -8.56
N ILE A 344 24.01 -7.23 -8.96
CA ILE A 344 24.13 -7.73 -10.33
C ILE A 344 22.77 -8.27 -10.77
N TRP A 345 22.35 -7.94 -11.99
CA TRP A 345 21.10 -8.40 -12.60
C TRP A 345 21.24 -8.52 -14.12
N ASN A 346 20.26 -9.11 -14.79
CA ASN A 346 20.37 -9.46 -16.21
C ASN A 346 19.14 -9.11 -17.06
N GLU A 347 18.19 -8.37 -16.47
CA GLU A 347 17.01 -7.84 -17.14
C GLU A 347 17.08 -6.31 -17.20
N TYR A 348 16.78 -5.74 -18.36
CA TYR A 348 16.69 -4.29 -18.50
C TYR A 348 15.48 -3.75 -17.73
N SER A 349 15.67 -2.61 -17.07
CA SER A 349 14.60 -1.85 -16.42
C SER A 349 14.84 -0.37 -16.61
N ASP A 350 13.78 0.41 -16.86
CA ASP A 350 13.84 1.87 -16.96
C ASP A 350 14.05 2.54 -15.59
N CYS A 351 13.64 1.88 -14.50
CA CYS A 351 13.80 2.33 -13.11
C CYS A 351 14.38 1.21 -12.23
N PRO A 352 15.63 0.75 -12.46
CA PRO A 352 16.19 -0.39 -11.75
C PRO A 352 16.29 -0.18 -10.24
N PHE A 353 16.31 1.04 -9.72
CA PHE A 353 16.34 1.34 -8.30
C PHE A 353 15.10 0.80 -7.59
N ASN A 354 13.93 1.05 -8.16
CA ASN A 354 12.67 0.59 -7.58
C ASN A 354 12.45 -0.91 -7.81
N SER A 355 12.75 -1.42 -9.00
CA SER A 355 12.43 -2.81 -9.37
C SER A 355 13.52 -3.81 -9.03
N VAL A 356 14.79 -3.42 -9.15
CA VAL A 356 15.95 -4.29 -8.99
C VAL A 356 16.64 -4.02 -7.67
N ILE A 357 17.04 -2.80 -7.35
CA ILE A 357 17.86 -2.51 -6.15
C ILE A 357 17.10 -2.88 -4.88
N PHE A 358 15.80 -2.56 -4.79
CA PHE A 358 14.91 -3.02 -3.73
C PHE A 358 14.23 -4.38 -4.00
N GLY A 359 14.48 -5.00 -5.15
CA GLY A 359 13.99 -6.33 -5.46
C GLY A 359 14.65 -7.42 -4.61
N ASN A 360 14.14 -8.64 -4.72
CA ASN A 360 14.66 -9.80 -3.98
C ASN A 360 16.16 -10.03 -4.23
N VAL A 361 16.81 -10.68 -3.28
CA VAL A 361 18.21 -11.10 -3.39
C VAL A 361 18.23 -12.51 -3.96
N GLU A 362 18.75 -12.65 -5.17
CA GLU A 362 18.76 -13.91 -5.90
C GLU A 362 20.15 -14.19 -6.47
N ARG A 363 20.49 -15.47 -6.57
CA ARG A 363 21.73 -15.89 -7.24
C ARG A 363 21.60 -15.60 -8.73
N THR A 364 22.67 -15.07 -9.31
CA THR A 364 22.67 -14.68 -10.72
C THR A 364 23.12 -15.85 -11.61
N THR A 365 22.28 -16.22 -12.57
CA THR A 365 22.62 -17.16 -13.66
C THR A 365 22.56 -16.42 -14.99
N LEU A 366 23.59 -16.57 -15.81
CA LEU A 366 23.76 -15.87 -17.08
C LEU A 366 24.10 -16.85 -18.20
N ARG A 367 23.73 -16.49 -19.44
CA ARG A 367 24.15 -17.19 -20.65
C ARG A 367 25.37 -16.52 -21.26
N LYS A 368 26.21 -17.28 -21.95
CA LYS A 368 27.30 -16.71 -22.78
C LYS A 368 26.74 -15.71 -23.79
N GLY A 369 27.48 -14.62 -24.04
CA GLY A 369 27.01 -13.54 -24.92
C GLY A 369 25.96 -12.61 -24.30
N GLN A 370 25.40 -12.93 -23.13
CA GLN A 370 24.34 -12.15 -22.51
C GLN A 370 24.87 -10.84 -21.93
N LEU A 371 24.01 -9.81 -21.95
CA LEU A 371 24.22 -8.57 -21.22
C LEU A 371 23.87 -8.77 -19.74
N LEU A 372 24.76 -8.33 -18.86
CA LEU A 372 24.49 -8.20 -17.43
C LEU A 372 24.67 -6.76 -17.00
N TYR A 373 24.02 -6.36 -15.93
CA TYR A 373 24.14 -5.05 -15.33
C TYR A 373 24.72 -5.20 -13.93
N ALA A 374 25.61 -4.28 -13.55
CA ALA A 374 26.18 -4.28 -12.21
C ALA A 374 26.33 -2.86 -11.68
N MET A 375 25.96 -2.68 -10.42
CA MET A 375 26.01 -1.38 -9.74
C MET A 375 27.23 -1.31 -8.81
N PRO A 376 28.14 -0.33 -9.02
CA PRO A 376 29.23 -0.08 -8.10
C PRO A 376 28.72 0.56 -6.81
N PHE A 377 29.42 0.24 -5.72
CA PHE A 377 29.16 0.86 -4.44
C PHE A 377 30.48 1.19 -3.72
N PRO A 378 30.65 2.36 -3.07
CA PRO A 378 29.71 3.48 -2.92
C PRO A 378 29.08 3.96 -4.23
N ALA A 379 27.78 4.28 -4.19
CA ALA A 379 27.03 4.52 -5.41
C ALA A 379 27.44 5.82 -6.11
N ILE A 380 27.58 5.75 -7.43
CA ILE A 380 27.98 6.89 -8.25
C ILE A 380 26.71 7.64 -8.65
N THR A 381 26.62 8.93 -8.30
CA THR A 381 25.43 9.76 -8.58
C THR A 381 25.77 11.09 -9.24
N SER A 382 24.78 11.72 -9.87
CA SER A 382 24.83 13.12 -10.30
C SER A 382 23.46 13.78 -10.15
N SER A 383 23.44 15.11 -10.07
CA SER A 383 22.19 15.87 -10.12
C SER A 383 21.49 15.68 -11.46
N LYS A 384 20.15 15.66 -11.46
CA LYS A 384 19.31 15.71 -12.68
C LYS A 384 19.00 17.13 -13.14
N LEU A 385 19.28 18.15 -12.31
CA LEU A 385 18.91 19.54 -12.57
C LEU A 385 19.50 20.03 -13.90
N GLY A 386 18.67 20.05 -14.94
CA GLY A 386 18.94 20.66 -16.25
C GLY A 386 19.94 19.93 -17.16
N SER A 387 20.35 18.70 -16.84
CA SER A 387 21.33 17.97 -17.66
C SER A 387 20.93 16.51 -17.90
N PRO A 388 21.18 15.96 -19.10
CA PRO A 388 21.07 14.53 -19.34
C PRO A 388 22.13 13.75 -18.53
N PRO A 389 21.97 12.43 -18.35
CA PRO A 389 23.00 11.62 -17.69
C PRO A 389 24.29 11.64 -18.51
N ASP A 390 25.44 11.68 -17.82
CA ASP A 390 26.77 11.68 -18.46
C ASP A 390 27.11 10.28 -19.00
N PRO A 391 27.16 10.08 -20.33
CA PRO A 391 27.46 8.77 -20.90
C PRO A 391 28.93 8.35 -20.73
N ASN A 392 29.80 9.27 -20.29
CA ASN A 392 31.22 9.02 -20.07
C ASN A 392 31.57 8.95 -18.57
N LYS A 393 30.57 8.83 -17.70
CA LYS A 393 30.79 8.71 -16.26
C LYS A 393 31.79 7.56 -15.99
N PRO A 394 32.89 7.80 -15.27
CA PRO A 394 33.85 6.74 -14.98
C PRO A 394 33.19 5.61 -14.19
N LEU A 395 33.20 4.41 -14.76
CA LEU A 395 32.72 3.19 -14.11
C LEU A 395 33.87 2.17 -13.99
N PRO A 396 33.92 1.39 -12.90
CA PRO A 396 34.88 0.32 -12.79
C PRO A 396 34.60 -0.79 -13.82
N SER A 397 35.66 -1.48 -14.20
CA SER A 397 35.55 -2.69 -15.02
C SER A 397 35.12 -3.87 -14.15
N LEU A 398 34.28 -4.76 -14.67
CA LEU A 398 33.84 -5.96 -13.97
C LEU A 398 34.79 -7.11 -14.32
N GLN A 399 35.51 -7.62 -13.32
CA GLN A 399 36.31 -8.82 -13.42
C GLN A 399 35.47 -10.04 -13.05
N LEU A 400 35.49 -11.07 -13.89
CA LEU A 400 34.97 -12.39 -13.57
C LEU A 400 36.14 -13.39 -13.52
N LYS A 401 36.24 -14.13 -12.41
CA LYS A 401 37.34 -15.07 -12.15
C LYS A 401 36.84 -16.47 -11.82
N SER A 402 37.37 -17.49 -12.48
CA SER A 402 37.12 -18.90 -12.20
C SER A 402 38.40 -19.71 -12.41
N GLY A 403 39.00 -20.21 -11.32
CA GLY A 403 40.29 -20.90 -11.38
C GLY A 403 41.38 -20.03 -12.02
N ASN A 404 41.95 -20.51 -13.14
CA ASN A 404 42.96 -19.79 -13.92
C ASN A 404 42.36 -18.82 -14.96
N THR A 405 41.04 -18.85 -15.18
CA THR A 405 40.35 -17.96 -16.10
C THR A 405 40.04 -16.64 -15.41
N THR A 406 40.54 -15.53 -15.97
CA THR A 406 40.18 -14.18 -15.54
C THR A 406 39.82 -13.36 -16.77
N ILE A 407 38.62 -12.77 -16.76
CA ILE A 407 38.17 -11.86 -17.81
C ILE A 407 37.84 -10.50 -17.19
N LEU A 408 38.13 -9.44 -17.94
CA LEU A 408 37.84 -8.07 -17.53
C LEU A 408 36.88 -7.45 -18.54
N LEU A 409 35.68 -7.10 -18.08
CA LEU A 409 34.61 -6.54 -18.88
C LEU A 409 34.53 -5.04 -18.66
N LYS A 410 34.59 -4.27 -19.75
CA LYS A 410 34.36 -2.82 -19.72
C LYS A 410 32.86 -2.55 -19.76
N GLY A 411 32.37 -1.78 -18.80
CA GLY A 411 30.96 -1.43 -18.70
C GLY A 411 30.61 -0.28 -19.65
N LYS A 412 29.49 -0.40 -20.36
CA LYS A 412 28.81 0.75 -20.98
C LYS A 412 28.02 1.47 -19.90
N VAL A 413 28.20 2.78 -19.78
CA VAL A 413 27.50 3.59 -18.77
C VAL A 413 26.00 3.56 -19.00
N GLN A 414 25.27 3.32 -17.92
CA GLN A 414 23.83 3.48 -17.81
C GLN A 414 23.51 4.34 -16.60
N ALA A 415 22.33 4.96 -16.62
CA ALA A 415 21.87 5.81 -15.54
C ALA A 415 20.40 5.52 -15.23
N ASP A 416 20.10 5.39 -13.95
CA ASP A 416 18.75 5.28 -13.43
C ASP A 416 18.19 6.68 -13.14
N PRO A 417 17.10 7.10 -13.80
CA PRO A 417 16.49 8.42 -13.63
C PRO A 417 15.49 8.52 -12.46
N CYS A 418 15.23 7.43 -11.74
CA CYS A 418 14.16 7.28 -10.75
C CYS A 418 14.68 7.36 -9.30
N TYR A 419 15.99 7.49 -9.10
CA TYR A 419 16.61 7.63 -7.78
C TYR A 419 16.32 8.99 -7.12
N ALA A 420 16.14 8.98 -5.79
CA ALA A 420 15.94 10.16 -4.93
C ALA A 420 14.85 11.12 -5.45
N ASP A 421 13.61 10.63 -5.57
CA ASP A 421 12.46 11.36 -6.12
C ASP A 421 12.75 11.96 -7.52
N ALA A 422 13.50 11.19 -8.32
CA ALA A 422 14.01 11.58 -9.62
C ALA A 422 14.86 12.87 -9.62
N SER A 423 15.43 13.29 -8.48
CA SER A 423 16.30 14.46 -8.41
C SER A 423 17.75 14.16 -8.80
N ARG A 424 18.14 12.87 -8.87
CA ARG A 424 19.49 12.41 -9.16
C ARG A 424 19.49 11.23 -10.12
N TYR A 425 20.54 11.14 -10.93
CA TYR A 425 20.90 9.92 -11.64
C TYR A 425 21.74 9.02 -10.74
N LEU A 426 21.44 7.73 -10.76
CA LEU A 426 22.27 6.68 -10.16
C LEU A 426 22.92 5.86 -11.30
N TYR A 427 24.25 5.85 -11.35
CA TYR A 427 25.00 5.23 -12.47
C TYR A 427 25.35 3.78 -12.19
N TYR A 428 25.25 2.96 -13.23
CA TYR A 428 25.62 1.54 -13.22
C TYR A 428 26.17 1.12 -14.59
N GLY A 429 26.84 -0.03 -14.65
CA GLY A 429 27.44 -0.52 -15.89
C GLY A 429 26.60 -1.62 -16.53
N ALA A 430 26.52 -1.61 -17.86
CA ALA A 430 26.07 -2.73 -18.67
C ALA A 430 27.30 -3.45 -19.27
N TYR A 431 27.47 -4.73 -18.99
CA TYR A 431 28.64 -5.54 -19.33
C TYR A 431 28.21 -6.73 -20.19
N THR A 432 28.83 -6.90 -21.36
CA THR A 432 28.53 -8.02 -22.26
C THR A 432 29.46 -9.19 -21.93
N LEU A 433 28.90 -10.36 -21.65
CA LEU A 433 29.68 -11.59 -21.50
C LEU A 433 30.25 -12.03 -22.85
N PRO A 434 31.51 -12.50 -22.92
CA PRO A 434 32.04 -13.14 -24.12
C PRO A 434 31.22 -14.39 -24.49
N ALA A 435 30.97 -14.58 -25.78
CA ALA A 435 30.21 -15.75 -26.28
C ALA A 435 31.00 -17.07 -26.13
N ASP A 436 32.32 -16.97 -26.08
CA ASP A 436 33.29 -18.07 -25.94
C ASP A 436 33.70 -18.34 -24.49
N LEU A 437 33.10 -17.64 -23.52
CA LEU A 437 33.40 -17.83 -22.10
C LEU A 437 33.09 -19.26 -21.66
N VAL A 438 34.00 -19.88 -20.91
CA VAL A 438 33.81 -21.25 -20.39
C VAL A 438 32.67 -21.25 -19.38
N SER A 439 31.74 -22.21 -19.48
CA SER A 439 30.65 -22.35 -18.51
C SER A 439 31.21 -22.70 -17.12
N GLY A 440 30.59 -22.18 -16.07
CA GLY A 440 31.04 -22.44 -14.71
C GLY A 440 30.63 -21.36 -13.72
N LYS A 441 31.20 -21.43 -12.51
CA LYS A 441 30.96 -20.45 -11.44
C LYS A 441 32.11 -19.44 -11.38
N TYR A 442 31.76 -18.17 -11.40
CA TYR A 442 32.72 -17.06 -11.43
C TYR A 442 32.55 -16.16 -10.22
N GLU A 443 33.66 -15.82 -9.57
CA GLU A 443 33.71 -14.72 -8.62
C GLU A 443 33.69 -13.39 -9.40
N ALA A 444 32.85 -12.44 -8.97
CA ALA A 444 32.73 -11.13 -9.58
C ALA A 444 33.31 -10.04 -8.69
N ARG A 445 34.13 -9.15 -9.26
CA ARG A 445 34.73 -7.98 -8.61
C ARG A 445 34.77 -6.79 -9.54
N PHE A 446 34.71 -5.59 -8.99
CA PHE A 446 35.09 -4.38 -9.71
C PHE A 446 36.59 -4.11 -9.62
N ILE A 447 37.14 -3.59 -10.71
CA ILE A 447 38.50 -3.05 -10.81
C ILE A 447 38.37 -1.57 -11.18
N SER A 448 38.87 -0.69 -10.32
CA SER A 448 38.87 0.75 -10.59
C SER A 448 39.89 1.13 -11.68
N ASP A 449 39.83 2.37 -12.13
CA ASP A 449 40.83 2.99 -13.02
C ASP A 449 42.25 3.00 -12.41
N LYS A 450 42.34 3.02 -11.08
CA LYS A 450 43.59 2.92 -10.31
C LYS A 450 44.03 1.48 -10.04
N ASN A 451 43.43 0.49 -10.71
CA ASN A 451 43.65 -0.95 -10.49
C ASN A 451 43.33 -1.42 -9.05
N GLU A 452 42.51 -0.68 -8.30
CA GLU A 452 42.05 -1.15 -6.99
C GLU A 452 40.96 -2.20 -7.18
N THR A 453 41.10 -3.31 -6.45
CA THR A 453 40.14 -4.40 -6.49
C THR A 453 39.09 -4.25 -5.41
N SER A 454 37.83 -4.42 -5.78
CA SER A 454 36.67 -4.37 -4.89
C SER A 454 36.56 -5.59 -3.98
N LEU A 455 35.71 -5.50 -2.96
CA LEU A 455 35.16 -6.70 -2.31
C LEU A 455 34.42 -7.56 -3.34
N PRO A 456 34.47 -8.90 -3.22
CA PRO A 456 33.80 -9.79 -4.15
C PRO A 456 32.29 -9.77 -3.95
N TYR A 457 31.54 -10.02 -5.02
CA TYR A 457 30.10 -10.19 -4.95
C TYR A 457 29.74 -11.34 -3.98
N TRP A 458 28.62 -11.21 -3.26
CA TRP A 458 28.24 -12.17 -2.21
C TRP A 458 28.07 -13.61 -2.72
N SER A 459 27.69 -13.79 -3.98
CA SER A 459 27.59 -15.09 -4.65
C SER A 459 28.52 -15.20 -5.84
N LEU A 460 28.87 -16.44 -6.18
CA LEU A 460 29.41 -16.77 -7.48
C LEU A 460 28.30 -16.67 -8.53
N ILE A 461 28.63 -16.06 -9.67
CA ILE A 461 27.76 -15.99 -10.84
C ILE A 461 27.88 -17.31 -11.60
N GLU A 462 26.75 -17.94 -11.90
CA GLU A 462 26.72 -19.13 -12.75
C GLU A 462 26.61 -18.71 -14.23
N ILE A 463 27.50 -19.23 -15.07
CA ILE A 463 27.54 -18.97 -16.51
C ILE A 463 27.29 -20.27 -17.26
N GLN A 464 26.27 -20.28 -18.12
CA GLN A 464 25.81 -21.44 -18.88
C GLN A 464 26.14 -21.32 -20.37
#